data_AF-A0A9N7LSL1-F1
#
_entry.id   AF-A0A9N7LSL1-F1
#
_cell.length_a   1.000
_cell.length_b   1.000
_cell.length_c   1.000
_cell.angle_alpha   90.00
_cell.angle_beta   90.00
_cell.angle_gamma   90.00
#
_symmetry.space_group_name_H-M   'P 1'
#
loop_
_entity.id
_entity.type
_entity.pdbx_description
1 polymer ?
#
loop_
_entity_poly.entity_id
_entity_poly.type
_entity_poly.pdbx_seq_one_letter_code
_entity_poly.pdbx_strand_id
1 'polypeptide(L)'
;MELSTIELIQQFIAQWRVQKETILIMTPEQTVQLINLLKNKRKASGLSVAEVGSRAGVDGGTVWRIEQGMIPTPKAESLRAIGGVLGIPAIDLFTIVGWIAAGELPSIGPYLRARYPKLPEDVLREIETHFDAVVHEYDPSFDLAQGA
;
A
#
# COMPACT_ATOMS: atom_id res chain seq x y z
N MET A 1 35.06 6.59 28.61
CA MET A 1 35.72 6.29 27.32
C MET A 1 34.74 6.76 26.26
N GLU A 2 34.94 7.95 25.72
CA GLU A 2 34.04 8.48 24.70
C GLU A 2 34.35 7.80 23.37
N LEU A 3 33.31 7.33 22.69
CA LEU A 3 33.42 6.73 21.37
C LEU A 3 33.92 7.77 20.37
N SER A 4 34.83 7.38 19.51
CA SER A 4 35.35 8.28 18.48
C SER A 4 34.25 8.63 17.47
N THR A 5 34.39 9.78 16.80
CA THR A 5 33.48 10.22 15.74
C THR A 5 33.26 9.14 14.66
N ILE A 6 34.27 8.31 14.39
CA ILE A 6 34.18 7.21 13.43
C ILE A 6 33.29 6.07 13.97
N GLU A 7 33.42 5.72 15.24
CA GLU A 7 32.60 4.68 15.87
C GLU A 7 31.13 5.09 15.95
N LEU A 8 30.86 6.37 16.24
CA LEU A 8 29.51 6.95 16.20
C LEU A 8 28.89 6.87 14.80
N ILE A 9 29.67 7.20 13.75
CA ILE A 9 29.22 7.09 12.36
C ILE A 9 28.97 5.62 11.97
N GLN A 10 29.85 4.69 12.37
CA GLN A 10 29.67 3.26 12.09
C GLN A 10 28.45 2.69 12.81
N GLN A 11 28.23 3.09 14.07
CA GLN A 11 27.06 2.67 14.83
C GLN A 11 25.77 3.24 14.23
N PHE A 12 25.80 4.50 13.78
CA PHE A 12 24.69 5.12 13.06
C PHE A 12 24.42 4.42 11.73
N ILE A 13 25.45 4.10 10.93
CA ILE A 13 25.30 3.36 9.66
C ILE A 13 24.74 1.95 9.89
N ALA A 14 25.21 1.24 10.93
CA ALA A 14 24.72 -0.09 11.27
C ALA A 14 23.25 -0.05 11.73
N GLN A 15 22.90 0.90 12.59
CA GLN A 15 21.53 1.13 13.04
C GLN A 15 20.63 1.52 11.87
N TRP A 16 21.11 2.38 10.96
CA TRP A 16 20.39 2.78 9.75
C TRP A 16 20.24 1.64 8.73
N ARG A 17 21.22 0.73 8.63
CA ARG A 17 21.13 -0.49 7.81
C ARG A 17 20.09 -1.46 8.37
N VAL A 18 20.09 -1.71 9.68
CA VAL A 18 19.08 -2.56 10.36
C VAL A 18 17.69 -1.93 10.22
N GLN A 19 17.58 -0.61 10.37
CA GLN A 19 16.31 0.11 10.19
C GLN A 19 15.83 0.07 8.73
N LYS A 20 16.72 0.19 7.74
CA LYS A 20 16.37 0.01 6.32
C LYS A 20 15.96 -1.42 5.97
N GLU A 21 16.60 -2.43 6.55
CA GLU A 21 16.21 -3.84 6.39
C GLU A 21 14.85 -4.12 7.05
N THR A 22 14.55 -3.41 8.15
CA THR A 22 13.25 -3.46 8.84
C THR A 22 12.14 -2.80 8.03
N ILE A 23 12.44 -1.72 7.28
CA ILE A 23 11.46 -1.01 6.42
C ILE A 23 11.01 -1.87 5.22
N LEU A 24 11.80 -2.85 4.79
CA LEU A 24 11.46 -3.69 3.63
C LEU A 24 10.61 -4.90 3.99
N ILE A 25 10.59 -5.33 5.26
CA ILE A 25 9.84 -6.50 5.74
C ILE A 25 8.47 -6.04 6.25
N MET A 26 7.41 -6.65 5.73
CA MET A 26 6.05 -6.36 6.21
C MET A 26 5.91 -6.70 7.71
N THR A 27 5.23 -5.84 8.46
CA THR A 27 4.83 -6.17 9.84
C THR A 27 3.80 -7.32 9.85
N PRO A 28 3.57 -7.97 11.00
CA PRO A 28 2.50 -8.97 11.13
C PRO A 28 1.12 -8.42 10.73
N GLU A 29 0.82 -7.17 11.10
CA GLU A 29 -0.44 -6.50 10.78
C GLU A 29 -0.58 -6.30 9.26
N GLN A 30 0.46 -5.78 8.61
CA GLN A 30 0.51 -5.59 7.15
C GLN A 30 0.35 -6.92 6.41
N THR A 31 1.02 -7.98 6.91
CA THR A 31 0.92 -9.33 6.38
C THR A 31 -0.51 -9.86 6.44
N VAL A 32 -1.18 -9.73 7.59
CA VAL A 32 -2.58 -10.16 7.77
C VAL A 32 -3.53 -9.35 6.87
N GLN A 33 -3.34 -8.03 6.78
CA GLN A 33 -4.15 -7.16 5.92
C GLN A 33 -4.01 -7.56 4.44
N LEU A 34 -2.79 -7.74 3.95
CA LEU A 34 -2.53 -8.16 2.57
C LEU A 34 -3.18 -9.52 2.27
N ILE A 35 -2.97 -10.51 3.15
CA ILE A 35 -3.55 -11.86 3.00
C ILE A 35 -5.06 -11.79 2.87
N ASN A 36 -5.71 -11.06 3.78
CA ASN A 36 -7.16 -10.97 3.82
C ASN A 36 -7.69 -10.26 2.57
N LEU A 37 -7.09 -9.15 2.16
CA LEU A 37 -7.50 -8.42 0.96
C LEU A 37 -7.43 -9.31 -0.28
N LEU A 38 -6.28 -9.96 -0.52
CA LEU A 38 -6.08 -10.81 -1.70
C LEU A 38 -7.03 -12.01 -1.69
N LYS A 39 -7.11 -12.75 -0.58
CA LYS A 39 -8.00 -13.91 -0.44
C LYS A 39 -9.46 -13.53 -0.67
N ASN A 40 -9.92 -12.42 -0.07
CA ASN A 40 -11.31 -12.01 -0.16
C ASN A 40 -11.67 -11.56 -1.58
N LYS A 41 -10.83 -10.74 -2.22
CA LYS A 41 -11.04 -10.30 -3.61
C LYS A 41 -11.01 -11.46 -4.59
N ARG A 42 -10.07 -12.39 -4.42
CA ARG A 42 -9.98 -13.60 -5.24
C ARG A 42 -11.23 -14.48 -5.10
N LYS A 43 -11.65 -14.76 -3.86
CA LYS A 43 -12.87 -15.56 -3.59
C LYS A 43 -14.14 -14.88 -4.12
N ALA A 44 -14.27 -13.57 -3.92
CA ALA A 44 -15.40 -12.80 -4.45
C ALA A 44 -15.45 -12.80 -5.99
N SER A 45 -14.29 -12.92 -6.63
CA SER A 45 -14.17 -13.03 -8.09
C SER A 45 -14.32 -14.47 -8.61
N GLY A 46 -14.53 -15.46 -7.73
CA GLY A 46 -14.64 -16.88 -8.09
C GLY A 46 -13.36 -17.51 -8.64
N LEU A 47 -12.19 -16.88 -8.42
CA LEU A 47 -10.93 -17.34 -9.01
C LEU A 47 -10.16 -18.29 -8.08
N SER A 48 -9.53 -19.30 -8.66
CA SER A 48 -8.54 -20.11 -7.95
C SER A 48 -7.19 -19.38 -7.87
N VAL A 49 -6.30 -19.84 -7.00
CA VAL A 49 -4.95 -19.27 -6.91
C VAL A 49 -4.16 -19.48 -8.21
N ALA A 50 -4.28 -20.67 -8.82
CA ALA A 50 -3.64 -20.98 -10.10
C ALA A 50 -4.17 -20.10 -11.23
N GLU A 51 -5.48 -19.82 -11.24
CA GLU A 51 -6.11 -18.95 -12.24
C GLU A 51 -5.61 -17.50 -12.11
N VAL A 52 -5.51 -16.97 -10.88
CA VAL A 52 -4.92 -15.65 -10.64
C VAL A 52 -3.48 -15.60 -11.12
N GLY A 53 -2.67 -16.61 -10.77
CA GLY A 53 -1.29 -16.70 -11.22
C GLY A 53 -1.17 -16.69 -12.75
N SER A 54 -1.92 -17.56 -13.43
CA SER A 54 -1.94 -17.64 -14.88
C SER A 54 -2.30 -16.30 -15.53
N ARG A 55 -3.38 -15.63 -15.08
CA ARG A 55 -3.81 -14.33 -15.61
C ARG A 55 -2.82 -13.20 -15.32
N ALA A 56 -2.16 -13.26 -14.15
CA ALA A 56 -1.19 -12.25 -13.73
C ALA A 56 0.21 -12.46 -14.35
N GLY A 57 0.47 -13.60 -15.00
CA GLY A 57 1.81 -13.99 -15.40
C GLY A 57 2.74 -14.25 -14.20
N VAL A 58 2.17 -14.68 -13.07
CA VAL A 58 2.88 -14.99 -11.82
C VAL A 58 2.71 -16.47 -11.53
N ASP A 59 3.77 -17.15 -11.08
CA ASP A 59 3.66 -18.55 -10.67
C ASP A 59 2.55 -18.74 -9.60
N GLY A 60 1.70 -19.77 -9.78
CA GLY A 60 0.59 -20.02 -8.86
C GLY A 60 1.06 -20.33 -7.44
N GLY A 61 2.22 -20.97 -7.28
CA GLY A 61 2.85 -21.18 -5.98
C GLY A 61 3.26 -19.87 -5.32
N THR A 62 3.74 -18.90 -6.10
CA THR A 62 4.03 -17.54 -5.61
C THR A 62 2.76 -16.85 -5.08
N VAL A 63 1.67 -16.86 -5.84
CA VAL A 63 0.39 -16.29 -5.40
C VAL A 63 -0.09 -16.96 -4.10
N TRP A 64 -0.01 -18.29 -4.03
CA TRP A 64 -0.39 -19.06 -2.84
C TRP A 64 0.45 -18.66 -1.63
N ARG A 65 1.78 -18.61 -1.77
CA ARG A 65 2.70 -18.25 -0.69
C ARG A 65 2.44 -16.83 -0.17
N ILE A 66 2.14 -15.87 -1.04
CA ILE A 66 1.74 -14.51 -0.63
C ILE A 66 0.45 -14.57 0.19
N GLU A 67 -0.58 -15.29 -0.29
CA GLU A 67 -1.84 -15.46 0.45
C GLU A 67 -1.67 -16.24 1.77
N GLN A 68 -0.58 -16.98 1.97
CA GLN A 68 -0.27 -17.61 3.25
C GLN A 68 0.67 -16.78 4.14
N GLY A 69 1.10 -15.59 3.71
CA GLY A 69 2.07 -14.79 4.47
C GLY A 69 3.48 -15.37 4.48
N MET A 70 3.79 -16.31 3.58
CA MET A 70 5.09 -16.98 3.49
C MET A 70 6.12 -16.18 2.70
N ILE A 71 5.74 -15.01 2.18
CA ILE A 71 6.64 -14.06 1.52
C ILE A 71 6.60 -12.76 2.33
N PRO A 72 7.62 -12.51 3.17
CA PRO A 72 7.67 -11.30 4.00
C PRO A 72 7.92 -10.02 3.19
N THR A 73 8.43 -10.17 1.97
CA THR A 73 8.78 -9.06 1.05
C THR A 73 8.31 -9.38 -0.38
N PRO A 74 7.00 -9.31 -0.68
CA PRO A 74 6.49 -9.59 -2.02
C PRO A 74 7.07 -8.59 -3.03
N LYS A 75 7.39 -9.05 -4.24
CA LYS A 75 7.88 -8.15 -5.29
C LYS A 75 6.78 -7.20 -5.77
N ALA A 76 7.13 -5.96 -6.02
CA ALA A 76 6.20 -4.93 -6.50
C ALA A 76 5.51 -5.32 -7.81
N GLU A 77 6.27 -5.90 -8.73
CA GLU A 77 5.77 -6.40 -10.01
C GLU A 77 4.67 -7.46 -9.83
N SER A 78 4.86 -8.40 -8.91
CA SER A 78 3.91 -9.47 -8.63
C SER A 78 2.66 -8.93 -7.95
N LEU A 79 2.81 -8.05 -6.95
CA LEU A 79 1.67 -7.40 -6.30
C LEU A 79 0.83 -6.61 -7.30
N ARG A 80 1.46 -5.79 -8.14
CA ARG A 80 0.77 -5.01 -9.17
C ARG A 80 0.03 -5.91 -10.16
N ALA A 81 0.66 -6.99 -10.62
CA ALA A 81 0.04 -7.91 -11.58
C ALA A 81 -1.15 -8.66 -10.97
N ILE A 82 -1.00 -9.19 -9.76
CA ILE A 82 -2.09 -9.85 -9.02
C ILE A 82 -3.22 -8.85 -8.74
N GLY A 83 -2.90 -7.64 -8.29
CA GLY A 83 -3.85 -6.57 -8.04
C GLY A 83 -4.66 -6.22 -9.29
N GLY A 84 -4.00 -6.12 -10.45
CA GLY A 84 -4.67 -5.88 -11.73
C GLY A 84 -5.73 -6.94 -12.07
N VAL A 85 -5.42 -8.22 -11.83
CA VAL A 85 -6.38 -9.33 -12.04
C VAL A 85 -7.55 -9.27 -11.04
N LEU A 86 -7.28 -8.87 -9.80
CA LEU A 86 -8.26 -8.85 -8.71
C LEU A 86 -9.03 -7.51 -8.59
N GLY A 87 -8.75 -6.54 -9.47
CA GLY A 87 -9.34 -5.21 -9.41
C GLY A 87 -8.93 -4.41 -8.17
N ILE A 88 -7.73 -4.65 -7.65
CA ILE A 88 -7.14 -3.93 -6.52
C ILE A 88 -6.17 -2.89 -7.06
N PRO A 89 -6.37 -1.60 -6.76
CA PRO A 89 -5.41 -0.55 -7.08
C PRO A 89 -4.02 -0.86 -6.51
N ALA A 90 -2.96 -0.63 -7.30
CA ALA A 90 -1.59 -0.87 -6.86
C ALA A 90 -1.20 0.01 -5.67
N ILE A 91 -1.74 1.24 -5.61
CA ILE A 91 -1.50 2.17 -4.49
C ILE A 91 -1.97 1.56 -3.17
N ASP A 92 -3.15 0.95 -3.13
CA ASP A 92 -3.68 0.30 -1.92
C ASP A 92 -2.77 -0.84 -1.45
N LEU A 93 -2.26 -1.64 -2.39
CA LEU A 93 -1.31 -2.71 -2.09
C LEU A 93 0.00 -2.16 -1.52
N PHE A 94 0.54 -1.10 -2.11
CA PHE A 94 1.80 -0.49 -1.70
C PHE A 94 1.70 0.20 -0.33
N THR A 95 0.55 0.82 -0.02
CA THR A 95 0.25 1.35 1.30
C THR A 95 0.15 0.23 2.34
N ILE A 96 -0.56 -0.86 2.03
CA ILE A 96 -0.70 -2.01 2.95
C ILE A 96 0.65 -2.62 3.29
N VAL A 97 1.55 -2.77 2.31
CA VAL A 97 2.89 -3.33 2.56
C VAL A 97 3.90 -2.31 3.10
N GLY A 98 3.46 -1.07 3.39
CA GLY A 98 4.27 -0.04 4.03
C GLY A 98 5.30 0.65 3.13
N TRP A 99 5.17 0.52 1.80
CA TRP A 99 6.07 1.19 0.86
C TRP A 99 5.73 2.66 0.61
N ILE A 100 4.50 3.05 0.92
CA ILE A 100 4.03 4.44 0.80
C ILE A 100 3.49 4.83 2.17
N ALA A 101 4.05 5.89 2.74
CA ALA A 101 3.56 6.43 4.00
C ALA A 101 2.22 7.17 3.78
N ALA A 102 1.35 7.19 4.78
CA ALA A 102 0.04 7.84 4.67
C ALA A 102 0.13 9.32 4.26
N GLY A 103 1.14 10.05 4.75
CA GLY A 103 1.37 11.46 4.39
C GLY A 103 1.94 11.68 2.99
N GLU A 104 2.29 10.63 2.25
CA GLU A 104 2.74 10.71 0.85
C GLU A 104 1.62 10.38 -0.14
N LEU A 105 0.43 10.02 0.36
CA LEU A 105 -0.72 9.77 -0.49
C LEU A 105 -1.24 11.09 -1.07
N PRO A 106 -1.61 11.12 -2.36
CA PRO A 106 -2.28 12.28 -2.91
C PRO A 106 -3.59 12.53 -2.15
N SER A 107 -4.01 13.79 -2.10
CA SER A 107 -5.38 14.12 -1.69
C SER A 107 -6.40 13.36 -2.55
N ILE A 108 -7.66 13.29 -2.09
CA ILE A 108 -8.70 12.53 -2.81
C ILE A 108 -8.97 13.10 -4.21
N GLY A 109 -8.70 14.39 -4.42
CA GLY A 109 -8.99 15.10 -5.66
C GLY A 109 -8.29 14.55 -6.92
N PRO A 110 -6.95 14.37 -6.91
CA PRO A 110 -6.24 13.68 -7.98
C PRO A 110 -6.82 12.31 -8.34
N TYR A 111 -7.21 11.52 -7.33
CA TYR A 111 -7.84 10.22 -7.57
C TYR A 111 -9.19 10.36 -8.28
N LEU A 112 -10.06 11.27 -7.82
CA LEU A 112 -11.38 11.45 -8.43
C LEU A 112 -11.28 11.90 -9.89
N ARG A 113 -10.40 12.87 -10.19
CA ARG A 113 -10.17 13.35 -11.57
C ARG A 113 -9.65 12.24 -12.48
N ALA A 114 -8.70 11.43 -12.00
CA ALA A 114 -8.15 10.32 -12.78
C ALA A 114 -9.15 9.18 -12.99
N ARG A 115 -9.94 8.84 -11.96
CA ARG A 115 -10.88 7.72 -11.98
C ARG A 115 -12.19 8.07 -12.71
N TYR A 116 -12.62 9.32 -12.64
CA TYR A 116 -13.89 9.79 -13.17
C TYR A 116 -13.73 11.01 -14.10
N PRO A 117 -12.99 10.88 -15.22
CA PRO A 117 -12.64 12.01 -16.09
C PRO A 117 -13.84 12.66 -16.81
N LYS A 118 -15.03 12.05 -16.71
CA LYS A 118 -16.27 12.55 -17.31
C LYS A 118 -17.14 13.36 -16.33
N LEU A 119 -16.80 13.37 -15.04
CA LEU A 119 -17.55 14.15 -14.07
C LEU A 119 -17.18 15.63 -14.18
N PRO A 120 -18.16 16.54 -14.13
CA PRO A 120 -17.89 17.98 -14.07
C PRO A 120 -17.07 18.38 -12.84
N GLU A 121 -16.24 19.41 -12.99
CA GLU A 121 -15.32 19.87 -11.95
C GLU A 121 -16.03 20.39 -10.69
N ASP A 122 -17.24 20.93 -10.84
CA ASP A 122 -18.11 21.33 -9.72
C ASP A 122 -18.61 20.14 -8.91
N VAL A 123 -18.98 19.04 -9.57
CA VAL A 123 -19.36 17.78 -8.89
C VAL A 123 -18.17 17.19 -8.15
N LEU A 124 -16.98 17.21 -8.76
CA LEU A 124 -15.76 16.73 -8.09
C LEU A 124 -15.44 17.54 -6.84
N ARG A 125 -15.55 18.88 -6.91
CA ARG A 125 -15.35 19.76 -5.77
C ARG A 125 -16.38 19.56 -4.66
N GLU A 126 -17.63 19.26 -5.02
CA GLU A 126 -18.67 18.92 -4.04
C GLU A 126 -18.27 17.67 -3.24
N ILE A 127 -17.78 16.63 -3.92
CA ILE A 127 -17.31 15.39 -3.28
C ILE A 127 -16.09 15.68 -2.38
N GLU A 128 -15.11 16.43 -2.87
CA GLU A 128 -13.92 16.84 -2.08
C GLU A 128 -14.36 17.58 -0.80
N THR A 129 -15.25 18.57 -0.94
CA THR A 129 -15.74 19.38 0.20
C THR A 129 -16.49 18.51 1.22
N HIS A 130 -17.32 17.58 0.76
CA HIS A 130 -18.04 16.68 1.65
C HIS A 130 -17.10 15.71 2.36
N PHE A 131 -16.11 15.17 1.65
CA PHE A 131 -15.09 14.31 2.23
C PHE A 131 -14.32 15.03 3.34
N ASP A 132 -13.86 16.25 3.06
CA ASP A 132 -13.12 17.08 4.02
C ASP A 132 -13.95 17.37 5.28
N ALA A 133 -15.24 17.67 5.11
CA ALA A 133 -16.16 17.92 6.22
C ALA A 133 -16.34 16.68 7.11
N VAL A 134 -16.52 15.49 6.50
CA VAL A 134 -16.66 14.23 7.25
C VAL A 134 -15.36 13.91 7.99
N VAL A 135 -14.20 14.04 7.35
CA VAL A 135 -12.92 13.78 8.01
C VAL A 135 -12.73 14.71 9.20
N HIS A 136 -12.97 16.01 9.04
CA HIS A 136 -12.85 16.98 10.14
C HIS A 136 -13.83 16.71 11.30
N GLU A 137 -15.03 16.18 11.02
CA GLU A 137 -16.00 15.81 12.06
C GLU A 137 -15.48 14.67 12.96
N TYR A 138 -14.82 13.67 12.38
CA TYR A 138 -14.37 12.46 13.09
C TYR A 138 -12.89 12.51 13.52
N ASP A 139 -12.07 13.32 12.86
CA ASP A 139 -10.66 13.56 13.18
C ASP A 139 -10.29 15.04 12.93
N PRO A 140 -10.59 15.94 13.89
CA PRO A 140 -10.28 17.36 13.76
C PRO A 140 -8.77 17.68 13.69
N SER A 141 -7.91 16.69 14.00
CA SER A 141 -6.46 16.83 13.96
C SER A 141 -5.85 16.43 12.61
N PHE A 142 -6.65 15.89 11.70
CA PHE A 142 -6.20 15.47 10.38
C PHE A 142 -5.99 16.68 9.46
N ASP A 143 -4.76 16.86 9.00
CA ASP A 143 -4.38 17.94 8.09
C ASP A 143 -4.58 17.53 6.63
N LEU A 144 -5.67 17.98 6.02
CA LEU A 144 -6.02 17.72 4.61
C LEU A 144 -5.11 18.45 3.61
N ALA A 145 -4.29 19.41 4.06
CA ALA A 145 -3.43 20.22 3.20
C ALA A 145 -2.10 19.53 2.82
N GLN A 146 -1.77 18.35 3.35
CA GLN A 146 -0.48 17.68 3.09
C GLN A 146 -0.38 16.93 1.74
N GLY A 147 -1.29 17.16 0.81
CA GLY A 147 -1.31 16.48 -0.50
C GLY A 147 -1.52 17.40 -1.70
N ALA A 148 -1.20 18.70 -1.59
CA ALA A 148 -1.32 19.70 -2.65
C ALA A 148 0.05 20.23 -3.12
#